data_AF-A0A8F1SAQ1-F1
#
_entry.id   AF-A0A8F1SAQ1-F1
#
_cell.length_a   1.000
_cell.length_b   1.000
_cell.length_c   1.000
_cell.angle_alpha   90.00
_cell.angle_beta   90.00
_cell.angle_gamma   90.00
#
_symmetry.space_group_name_H-M   'P 1'
#
loop_
_entity.id
_entity.type
_entity.pdbx_description
1 polymer ?
#
loop_
_entity_poly.entity_id
_entity_poly.type
_entity_poly.pdbx_seq_one_letter_code
_entity_poly.pdbx_strand_id
1 'polypeptide(L)'
;MVISVTTSSVPDNFTLPSVGGVKGNISGNVDVNSLATGEYNAGNVTLTGSKLSVGKSIVIKSSGVVRISGDLLYTDTNDVRQLPQLIIYAKNIIIEPSVGEVNAWLITQKDGYVSTCGVVIKMSNWLSGVSEASCGKQLRINGPIKTGRLFLRRTYGGKHASSAKNDPNMHPGTPAEIINLRADTYIWAYNNYRNTGAISTMNVRELPPRY
;
A
#
# COMPACT_ATOMS: atom_id res chain seq x y z
N MET A 1 20.19 -27.90 -21.32
CA MET A 1 18.78 -27.84 -20.89
C MET A 1 18.40 -26.38 -20.77
N VAL A 2 17.75 -25.84 -21.80
CA VAL A 2 17.32 -24.44 -21.84
C VAL A 2 15.90 -24.38 -21.29
N ILE A 3 15.73 -23.79 -20.10
CA ILE A 3 14.40 -23.54 -19.54
C ILE A 3 13.97 -22.16 -20.05
N SER A 4 13.10 -22.16 -21.06
CA SER A 4 12.37 -20.97 -21.48
C SER A 4 11.22 -20.75 -20.50
N VAL A 5 11.24 -19.64 -19.76
CA VAL A 5 10.12 -19.25 -18.88
C VAL A 5 9.12 -18.48 -19.73
N THR A 6 8.06 -19.15 -20.17
CA THR A 6 6.92 -18.53 -20.84
C THR A 6 6.09 -17.75 -19.81
N THR A 7 6.00 -16.43 -20.01
CA THR A 7 4.95 -15.48 -19.58
C THR A 7 4.11 -15.80 -18.33
N SER A 8 4.37 -15.05 -17.26
CA SER A 8 3.48 -14.65 -16.14
C SER A 8 2.08 -15.29 -16.09
N SER A 9 1.89 -16.22 -15.15
CA SER A 9 0.60 -16.87 -14.84
C SER A 9 -0.28 -16.10 -13.85
N VAL A 10 0.03 -14.85 -13.52
CA VAL A 10 -0.86 -14.02 -12.67
C VAL A 10 -1.89 -13.35 -13.58
N PRO A 11 -3.20 -13.67 -13.45
CA PRO A 11 -4.24 -12.98 -14.19
C PRO A 11 -4.18 -11.47 -13.95
N ASP A 12 -4.18 -10.68 -15.03
CA ASP A 12 -4.10 -9.22 -14.98
C ASP A 12 -5.36 -8.55 -14.38
N ASN A 13 -6.44 -9.32 -14.18
CA ASN A 13 -7.75 -8.86 -13.76
C ASN A 13 -7.87 -8.74 -12.23
N PHE A 14 -7.22 -7.73 -11.64
CA PHE A 14 -7.56 -7.33 -10.27
C PHE A 14 -8.91 -6.60 -10.27
N THR A 15 -9.92 -7.22 -9.66
CA THR A 15 -11.22 -6.57 -9.44
C THR A 15 -11.17 -5.80 -8.13
N LEU A 16 -11.29 -4.46 -8.21
CA LEU A 16 -11.36 -3.63 -7.02
C LEU A 16 -12.62 -3.93 -6.22
N PRO A 17 -12.53 -4.00 -4.88
CA PRO A 17 -13.72 -4.04 -4.04
C PRO A 17 -14.62 -2.84 -4.29
N SER A 18 -15.91 -3.11 -4.42
CA SER A 18 -16.93 -2.07 -4.49
C SER A 18 -17.27 -1.59 -3.09
N VAL A 19 -17.30 -0.28 -2.89
CA VAL A 19 -17.51 0.33 -1.57
C VAL A 19 -18.34 1.60 -1.70
N GLY A 20 -19.55 1.61 -1.16
CA GLY A 20 -20.37 2.84 -1.05
C GLY A 20 -20.75 3.52 -2.38
N GLY A 21 -20.42 2.92 -3.53
CA GLY A 21 -20.61 3.46 -4.88
C GLY A 21 -19.65 4.60 -5.24
N VAL A 22 -19.69 5.01 -6.51
CA VAL A 22 -18.90 6.14 -7.01
C VAL A 22 -19.42 7.46 -6.43
N LYS A 23 -18.55 8.24 -5.79
CA LYS A 23 -18.86 9.52 -5.15
C LYS A 23 -18.41 10.75 -5.94
N GLY A 24 -17.46 10.60 -6.86
CA GLY A 24 -17.04 11.68 -7.74
C GLY A 24 -15.54 11.69 -8.02
N ASN A 25 -15.00 12.87 -8.33
CA ASN A 25 -13.61 13.10 -8.67
C ASN A 25 -12.89 13.89 -7.58
N ILE A 26 -11.63 13.54 -7.30
CA ILE A 26 -10.75 14.26 -6.38
C ILE A 26 -9.48 14.71 -7.10
N SER A 27 -8.88 15.81 -6.63
CA SER A 27 -7.63 16.36 -7.17
C SER A 27 -6.90 17.20 -6.12
N GLY A 28 -5.63 17.54 -6.40
CA GLY A 28 -4.82 18.35 -5.48
C GLY A 28 -4.44 17.60 -4.20
N ASN A 29 -4.47 18.29 -3.06
CA ASN A 29 -4.16 17.73 -1.75
C ASN A 29 -5.45 17.25 -1.08
N VAL A 30 -5.50 15.98 -0.70
CA VAL A 30 -6.70 15.31 -0.21
C VAL A 30 -6.42 14.64 1.13
N ASP A 31 -7.17 15.05 2.15
CA ASP A 31 -7.33 14.27 3.37
C ASP A 31 -8.41 13.19 3.11
N VAL A 32 -8.00 11.92 3.02
CA VAL A 32 -8.94 10.83 2.77
C VAL A 32 -9.96 10.67 3.90
N ASN A 33 -9.67 11.08 5.14
CA ASN A 33 -10.65 11.00 6.22
C ASN A 33 -11.76 12.06 6.08
N SER A 34 -11.56 13.13 5.30
CA SER A 34 -12.62 14.11 5.00
C SER A 34 -13.66 13.57 4.02
N LEU A 35 -13.31 12.52 3.26
CA LEU A 35 -14.20 11.89 2.30
C LEU A 35 -15.24 11.00 2.99
N ALA A 36 -16.41 10.87 2.36
CA ALA A 36 -17.39 9.86 2.72
C ALA A 36 -16.94 8.47 2.22
N THR A 37 -17.43 7.40 2.85
CA THR A 37 -17.26 6.03 2.36
C THR A 37 -17.73 5.92 0.91
N GLY A 38 -16.88 5.41 0.03
CA GLY A 38 -17.12 5.50 -1.41
C GLY A 38 -15.91 5.29 -2.30
N GLU A 39 -16.15 5.37 -3.60
CA GLU A 39 -15.14 5.30 -4.64
C GLU A 39 -14.94 6.66 -5.30
N TYR A 40 -13.68 7.06 -5.47
CA TYR A 40 -13.31 8.37 -6.02
C TYR A 40 -12.35 8.21 -7.19
N ASN A 41 -12.62 8.90 -8.29
CA ASN A 41 -11.74 8.95 -9.45
C ASN A 41 -10.72 10.08 -9.31
N ALA A 42 -9.51 9.89 -9.81
CA ALA A 42 -8.47 10.90 -9.79
C ALA A 42 -7.59 10.89 -11.05
N GLY A 43 -7.01 12.04 -11.37
CA GLY A 43 -5.82 12.15 -12.20
C GLY A 43 -4.58 11.99 -11.31
N ASN A 44 -3.73 13.01 -11.29
CA ASN A 44 -2.68 13.12 -10.27
C ASN A 44 -3.28 13.68 -8.97
N VAL A 45 -2.96 13.07 -7.83
CA VAL A 45 -3.48 13.50 -6.52
C VAL A 45 -2.43 13.26 -5.43
N THR A 46 -2.42 14.14 -4.43
CA THR A 46 -1.60 14.00 -3.23
C THR A 46 -2.50 13.67 -2.05
N LEU A 47 -2.30 12.51 -1.43
CA LEU A 47 -2.95 12.14 -0.18
C LEU A 47 -2.13 12.68 0.99
N THR A 48 -2.74 13.54 1.79
CA THR A 48 -2.10 14.10 2.99
C THR A 48 -2.22 13.14 4.16
N GLY A 49 -1.41 13.37 5.20
CA GLY A 49 -1.47 12.57 6.42
C GLY A 49 -2.88 12.61 7.02
N SER A 50 -3.40 11.44 7.37
CA SER A 50 -4.77 11.26 7.85
C SER A 50 -4.90 10.01 8.71
N LYS A 51 -5.89 10.00 9.60
CA LYS A 51 -6.28 8.80 10.36
C LYS A 51 -7.71 8.45 9.97
N LEU A 52 -7.88 7.39 9.19
CA LEU A 52 -9.16 6.98 8.63
C LEU A 52 -10.08 6.46 9.75
N SER A 53 -11.23 7.12 9.90
CA SER A 53 -12.18 6.84 10.97
C SER A 53 -12.81 5.45 10.86
N VAL A 54 -13.21 4.91 12.01
CA VAL A 54 -13.90 3.62 12.13
C VAL A 54 -15.09 3.53 11.17
N GLY A 55 -15.24 2.40 10.51
CA GLY A 55 -16.31 2.12 9.54
C GLY A 55 -16.14 2.78 8.17
N LYS A 56 -15.11 3.62 7.96
CA LYS A 56 -14.87 4.22 6.64
C LYS A 56 -14.15 3.27 5.71
N SER A 57 -14.66 3.16 4.49
CA SER A 57 -14.02 2.41 3.44
C SER A 57 -13.94 3.27 2.18
N ILE A 58 -12.73 3.47 1.65
CA ILE A 58 -12.47 4.42 0.57
C ILE A 58 -11.63 3.75 -0.50
N VAL A 59 -12.07 3.87 -1.74
CA VAL A 59 -11.30 3.43 -2.92
C VAL A 59 -10.91 4.65 -3.75
N ILE A 60 -9.62 4.88 -3.91
CA ILE A 60 -9.07 5.89 -4.82
C ILE A 60 -8.68 5.20 -6.12
N LYS A 61 -9.37 5.55 -7.22
CA LYS A 61 -9.09 5.09 -8.59
C LYS A 61 -8.43 6.20 -9.39
N SER A 62 -7.10 6.21 -9.38
CA SER A 62 -6.30 7.18 -10.11
C SER A 62 -5.86 6.63 -11.47
N SER A 63 -6.05 7.43 -12.53
CA SER A 63 -5.46 7.19 -13.85
C SER A 63 -4.00 7.66 -13.93
N GLY A 64 -3.52 8.39 -12.92
CA GLY A 64 -2.21 9.02 -12.87
C GLY A 64 -1.40 8.62 -11.64
N VAL A 65 -0.68 9.58 -11.08
CA VAL A 65 0.19 9.41 -9.93
C VAL A 65 -0.56 9.73 -8.65
N VAL A 66 -0.54 8.79 -7.69
CA VAL A 66 -0.93 9.06 -6.30
C VAL A 66 0.33 9.28 -5.48
N ARG A 67 0.48 10.48 -4.91
CA ARG A 67 1.56 10.83 -4.00
C ARG A 67 1.05 10.76 -2.56
N ILE A 68 1.71 10.01 -1.70
CA ILE A 68 1.39 9.92 -0.28
C ILE A 68 2.39 10.80 0.45
N SER A 69 1.95 11.95 0.95
CA SER A 69 2.83 12.96 1.56
C SER A 69 2.85 12.94 3.08
N GLY A 70 1.96 12.18 3.71
CA GLY A 70 1.91 11.99 5.16
C GLY A 70 1.36 10.61 5.52
N ASP A 71 1.37 10.30 6.81
CA ASP A 71 1.00 8.98 7.33
C ASP A 71 -0.48 8.68 7.08
N LEU A 72 -0.77 7.49 6.56
CA LEU A 72 -2.13 7.03 6.32
C LEU A 72 -2.43 5.98 7.39
N LEU A 73 -3.12 6.40 8.44
CA LEU A 73 -3.37 5.59 9.63
C LEU A 73 -4.82 5.10 9.65
N TYR A 74 -5.07 4.08 10.46
CA TYR A 74 -6.42 3.61 10.76
C TYR A 74 -6.76 3.94 12.21
N THR A 75 -8.01 4.32 12.47
CA THR A 75 -8.49 4.38 13.84
C THR A 75 -8.67 2.98 14.40
N ASP A 76 -8.07 2.75 15.57
CA ASP A 76 -8.16 1.50 16.30
C ASP A 76 -9.62 1.22 16.67
N THR A 77 -10.05 -0.02 16.45
CA THR A 77 -11.40 -0.47 16.82
C THR A 77 -11.35 -1.94 17.22
N ASN A 78 -12.17 -2.30 18.20
CA ASN A 78 -12.38 -3.70 18.60
C ASN A 78 -13.54 -4.33 17.82
N ASP A 79 -14.31 -3.54 17.06
CA ASP A 79 -15.37 -4.06 16.20
C ASP A 79 -14.82 -4.41 14.81
N VAL A 80 -14.67 -5.70 14.57
CA VAL A 80 -14.22 -6.27 13.31
C VAL A 80 -15.11 -5.90 12.11
N ARG A 81 -16.37 -5.51 12.33
CA ARG A 81 -17.29 -5.08 11.27
C ARG A 81 -17.07 -3.64 10.83
N GLN A 82 -16.40 -2.85 11.68
CA GLN A 82 -16.16 -1.43 11.43
C GLN A 82 -14.68 -1.14 11.18
N LEU A 83 -13.93 -2.14 10.72
CA LEU A 83 -12.53 -1.93 10.34
C LEU A 83 -12.45 -0.89 9.21
N PRO A 84 -11.66 0.18 9.37
CA PRO A 84 -11.43 1.14 8.30
C PRO A 84 -10.59 0.50 7.19
N GLN A 85 -10.84 0.91 5.95
CA GLN A 85 -10.07 0.43 4.79
C GLN A 85 -9.84 1.53 3.76
N LEU A 86 -8.57 1.68 3.37
CA LEU A 86 -8.16 2.49 2.23
C LEU A 86 -7.59 1.60 1.12
N ILE A 87 -8.07 1.79 -0.11
CA ILE A 87 -7.56 1.11 -1.29
C ILE A 87 -7.11 2.16 -2.29
N ILE A 88 -5.85 2.09 -2.69
CA ILE A 88 -5.25 3.01 -3.67
C ILE A 88 -4.94 2.20 -4.92
N TYR A 89 -5.68 2.48 -5.99
CA TYR A 89 -5.44 1.96 -7.31
C TYR A 89 -4.94 3.10 -8.21
N ALA A 90 -3.73 3.02 -8.72
CA ALA A 90 -3.13 4.11 -9.50
C ALA A 90 -2.28 3.62 -10.68
N LYS A 91 -1.88 4.54 -11.57
CA LYS A 91 -0.81 4.24 -12.54
C LYS A 91 0.51 4.08 -11.81
N ASN A 92 0.87 5.05 -10.96
CA ASN A 92 2.04 4.98 -10.09
C ASN A 92 1.69 5.46 -8.68
N ILE A 93 2.35 4.89 -7.68
CA ILE A 93 2.22 5.30 -6.28
C ILE A 93 3.60 5.74 -5.78
N ILE A 94 3.66 6.94 -5.22
CA ILE A 94 4.90 7.51 -4.68
C ILE A 94 4.67 7.82 -3.20
N ILE A 95 5.48 7.20 -2.34
CA ILE A 95 5.48 7.45 -0.90
C ILE A 95 6.61 8.41 -0.60
N GLU A 96 6.28 9.58 -0.06
CA GLU A 96 7.27 10.61 0.27
C GLU A 96 8.21 10.17 1.40
N PRO A 97 9.41 10.77 1.49
CA PRO A 97 10.39 10.42 2.53
C PRO A 97 9.90 10.70 3.96
N SER A 98 9.01 11.70 4.12
CA SER A 98 8.43 12.09 5.41
C SER A 98 7.48 11.05 6.01
N VAL A 99 6.95 10.12 5.21
CA VAL A 99 5.96 9.14 5.67
C VAL A 99 6.61 8.09 6.58
N GLY A 100 5.99 7.72 7.69
CA GLY A 100 6.40 6.64 8.58
C GLY A 100 5.51 5.40 8.47
N GLU A 101 4.22 5.58 8.18
CA GLU A 101 3.27 4.47 8.12
C GLU A 101 2.20 4.67 7.04
N VAL A 102 1.89 3.58 6.33
CA VAL A 102 0.83 3.51 5.31
C VAL A 102 -0.04 2.28 5.56
N ASN A 103 -1.25 2.50 6.03
CA ASN A 103 -2.30 1.50 6.17
C ASN A 103 -3.23 1.61 4.96
N ALA A 104 -2.94 0.82 3.93
CA ALA A 104 -3.71 0.82 2.69
C ALA A 104 -3.37 -0.40 1.83
N TRP A 105 -4.25 -0.72 0.89
CA TRP A 105 -3.88 -1.57 -0.24
C TRP A 105 -3.26 -0.69 -1.32
N LEU A 106 -2.06 -1.05 -1.76
CA LEU A 106 -1.33 -0.29 -2.79
C LEU A 106 -1.31 -1.12 -4.08
N ILE A 107 -2.13 -0.72 -5.04
CA ILE A 107 -2.30 -1.47 -6.28
C ILE A 107 -1.97 -0.56 -7.45
N THR A 108 -1.11 -1.03 -8.34
CA THR A 108 -0.84 -0.32 -9.59
C THR A 108 -1.42 -1.04 -10.79
N GLN A 109 -1.56 -0.29 -11.87
CA GLN A 109 -1.65 -0.85 -13.22
C GLN A 109 -0.41 -1.72 -13.52
N LYS A 110 -0.52 -2.61 -14.52
CA LYS A 110 0.49 -3.63 -14.86
C LYS A 110 1.91 -3.07 -14.99
N ASP A 111 2.06 -1.94 -15.65
CA ASP A 111 3.38 -1.34 -15.95
C ASP A 111 3.79 -0.27 -14.92
N GLY A 112 2.91 -0.05 -13.95
CA GLY A 112 3.05 0.91 -12.87
C GLY A 112 4.13 0.53 -11.87
N TYR A 113 4.46 1.49 -11.01
CA TYR A 113 5.38 1.24 -9.91
C TYR A 113 4.92 1.87 -8.59
N VAL A 114 5.35 1.24 -7.50
CA VAL A 114 5.35 1.82 -6.16
C VAL A 114 6.78 2.21 -5.84
N SER A 115 7.01 3.46 -5.45
CA SER A 115 8.33 3.94 -5.03
C SER A 115 8.24 4.55 -3.65
N THR A 116 9.12 4.12 -2.77
CA THR A 116 9.32 4.75 -1.47
C THR A 116 10.40 5.83 -1.60
N CYS A 117 10.40 6.80 -0.68
CA CYS A 117 11.30 7.95 -0.73
C CYS A 117 11.26 8.75 -2.07
N GLY A 118 10.05 9.06 -2.54
CA GLY A 118 9.86 9.96 -3.68
C GLY A 118 9.95 9.29 -5.06
N VAL A 119 10.08 10.12 -6.11
CA VAL A 119 9.99 9.68 -7.53
C VAL A 119 11.27 9.01 -8.02
N VAL A 120 11.15 7.94 -8.83
CA VAL A 120 12.30 7.30 -9.47
C VAL A 120 12.80 8.18 -10.61
N ILE A 121 13.99 8.76 -10.46
CA ILE A 121 14.56 9.71 -11.43
C ILE A 121 15.02 8.96 -12.70
N LYS A 122 15.61 7.78 -12.53
CA LYS A 122 16.08 6.90 -13.61
C LYS A 122 15.74 5.44 -13.30
N MET A 123 14.98 4.77 -14.15
CA MET A 123 14.61 3.35 -13.95
C MET A 123 15.82 2.41 -13.88
N SER A 124 16.87 2.67 -14.68
CA SER A 124 18.11 1.88 -14.69
C SER A 124 19.03 2.16 -13.48
N ASN A 125 18.85 3.30 -12.81
CA ASN A 125 19.57 3.67 -11.60
C ASN A 125 18.58 4.26 -10.58
N TRP A 126 17.70 3.40 -10.10
CA TRP A 126 16.56 3.79 -9.27
C TRP A 126 16.97 4.27 -7.87
N LEU A 127 18.21 4.02 -7.45
CA LEU A 127 18.81 4.56 -6.23
C LEU A 127 19.38 5.96 -6.41
N SER A 128 19.38 6.53 -7.62
CA SER A 128 19.81 7.92 -7.81
C SER A 128 18.97 8.90 -6.98
N GLY A 129 19.64 9.86 -6.34
CA GLY A 129 19.01 10.86 -5.48
C GLY A 129 18.60 10.34 -4.08
N VAL A 130 18.94 9.11 -3.73
CA VAL A 130 18.74 8.56 -2.38
C VAL A 130 19.89 8.98 -1.48
N SER A 131 19.58 9.52 -0.30
CA SER A 131 20.57 9.87 0.72
C SER A 131 20.05 9.56 2.12
N GLU A 132 20.93 9.40 3.11
CA GLU A 132 20.51 9.19 4.50
C GLU A 132 19.71 10.39 5.05
N ALA A 133 20.09 11.60 4.65
CA ALA A 133 19.44 12.84 5.08
C ALA A 133 17.99 12.92 4.62
N SER A 134 17.70 12.48 3.39
CA SER A 134 16.35 12.51 2.82
C SER A 134 15.58 11.22 3.04
N CYS A 135 16.20 10.05 2.87
CA CYS A 135 15.55 8.73 2.84
C CYS A 135 15.80 7.86 4.07
N GLY A 136 16.40 8.41 5.12
CA GLY A 136 16.75 7.63 6.31
C GLY A 136 15.62 7.48 7.34
N LYS A 137 14.34 7.70 7.02
CA LYS A 137 13.21 7.43 7.92
C LYS A 137 12.68 6.01 7.68
N GLN A 138 12.35 5.24 8.71
CA GLN A 138 11.74 3.92 8.53
C GLN A 138 10.31 4.03 7.97
N LEU A 139 9.90 3.10 7.11
CA LEU A 139 8.52 3.00 6.61
C LEU A 139 7.87 1.69 7.02
N ARG A 140 6.61 1.75 7.45
CA ARG A 140 5.76 0.58 7.67
C ARG A 140 4.59 0.63 6.71
N ILE A 141 4.45 -0.37 5.86
CA ILE A 141 3.28 -0.54 5.00
C ILE A 141 2.48 -1.71 5.55
N ASN A 142 1.25 -1.45 5.97
CA ASN A 142 0.35 -2.48 6.46
C ASN A 142 -0.80 -2.66 5.46
N GLY A 143 -0.63 -3.66 4.60
CA GLY A 143 -1.57 -4.00 3.54
C GLY A 143 -0.87 -4.62 2.32
N PRO A 144 -1.65 -5.28 1.45
CA PRO A 144 -1.15 -5.86 0.21
C PRO A 144 -0.63 -4.80 -0.75
N ILE A 145 0.45 -5.17 -1.43
CA ILE A 145 1.03 -4.41 -2.53
C ILE A 145 0.98 -5.27 -3.80
N LYS A 146 0.28 -4.79 -4.84
CA LYS A 146 0.29 -5.39 -6.18
C LYS A 146 0.81 -4.36 -7.16
N THR A 147 2.01 -4.54 -7.66
CA THR A 147 2.64 -3.58 -8.57
C THR A 147 3.48 -4.27 -9.64
N GLY A 148 3.65 -3.61 -10.79
CA GLY A 148 4.59 -4.07 -11.81
C GLY A 148 6.03 -3.98 -11.33
N ARG A 149 6.36 -2.90 -10.61
CA ARG A 149 7.69 -2.65 -10.02
C ARG A 149 7.57 -2.07 -8.62
N LEU A 150 8.41 -2.54 -7.71
CA LEU A 150 8.47 -2.07 -6.33
C LEU A 150 9.88 -1.54 -6.06
N PHE A 151 10.00 -0.25 -5.79
CA PHE A 151 11.27 0.44 -5.52
C PHE A 151 11.36 0.82 -4.04
N LEU A 152 12.12 0.03 -3.29
CA LEU A 152 12.36 0.20 -1.86
C LEU A 152 13.63 1.03 -1.64
N ARG A 153 13.48 2.36 -1.50
CA ARG A 153 14.57 3.34 -1.58
C ARG A 153 14.94 3.97 -0.24
N ARG A 154 14.41 3.50 0.89
CA ARG A 154 14.82 4.00 2.21
C ARG A 154 16.14 3.38 2.67
N THR A 155 16.88 4.14 3.47
CA THR A 155 18.23 3.78 3.93
C THR A 155 18.31 3.58 5.45
N TYR A 156 17.17 3.58 6.13
CA TYR A 156 17.11 3.38 7.58
C TYR A 156 17.70 2.01 7.96
N GLY A 157 18.48 1.95 9.04
CA GLY A 157 19.20 0.73 9.44
C GLY A 157 20.39 0.32 8.54
N GLY A 158 20.79 1.15 7.57
CA GLY A 158 22.01 0.93 6.76
C GLY A 158 23.32 1.30 7.46
N LYS A 159 23.24 2.07 8.55
CA LYS A 159 24.38 2.46 9.41
C LYS A 159 23.93 2.44 10.87
N HIS A 160 24.87 2.25 11.79
CA HIS A 160 24.62 2.40 13.22
C HIS A 160 24.06 3.79 13.54
N ALA A 161 23.17 3.88 14.53
CA ALA A 161 22.70 5.14 15.10
C ALA A 161 23.90 6.10 15.30
N SER A 162 23.84 7.26 14.65
CA SER A 162 24.82 8.34 14.84
C SER A 162 24.24 9.35 15.82
N SER A 163 25.06 10.25 16.36
CA SER A 163 24.59 11.35 17.22
C SER A 163 23.55 12.27 16.55
N ALA A 164 23.39 12.19 15.22
CA ALA A 164 22.36 12.89 14.45
C ALA A 164 21.03 12.11 14.31
N LYS A 165 21.03 10.80 14.60
CA LYS A 165 19.84 9.93 14.64
C LYS A 165 19.87 9.07 15.90
N ASN A 166 19.42 9.66 17.00
CA ASN A 166 19.25 9.00 18.30
C ASN A 166 17.99 8.10 18.28
N ASP A 167 17.94 7.11 17.38
CA ASP A 167 16.99 6.01 17.52
C ASP A 167 17.74 4.79 18.08
N PRO A 168 17.55 4.42 19.36
CA PRO A 168 18.24 3.30 19.97
C PRO A 168 17.88 1.95 19.30
N ASN A 169 16.81 1.91 18.51
CA ASN A 169 16.39 0.72 17.76
C ASN A 169 17.02 0.64 16.36
N MET A 170 17.79 1.65 15.93
CA MET A 170 18.47 1.68 14.64
C MET A 170 19.88 1.09 14.75
N HIS A 171 20.06 -0.12 14.25
CA HIS A 171 21.35 -0.77 14.10
C HIS A 171 21.51 -1.29 12.66
N PRO A 172 22.73 -1.60 12.20
CA PRO A 172 22.93 -2.34 10.97
C PRO A 172 22.06 -3.59 10.98
N GLY A 173 21.21 -3.74 9.97
CA GLY A 173 20.26 -4.85 9.87
C GLY A 173 18.84 -4.54 10.35
N THR A 174 18.56 -3.37 10.93
CA THR A 174 17.17 -2.93 11.11
C THR A 174 16.55 -2.67 9.73
N PRO A 175 15.37 -3.22 9.40
CA PRO A 175 14.78 -3.05 8.09
C PRO A 175 14.40 -1.58 7.83
N ALA A 176 14.81 -1.04 6.68
CA ALA A 176 14.43 0.32 6.29
C ALA A 176 12.93 0.44 6.02
N GLU A 177 12.34 -0.65 5.55
CA GLU A 177 10.95 -0.74 5.12
C GLU A 177 10.39 -2.08 5.58
N ILE A 178 9.25 -2.02 6.28
CA ILE A 178 8.55 -3.17 6.84
C ILE A 178 7.22 -3.27 6.11
N ILE A 179 6.99 -4.38 5.42
CA ILE A 179 5.73 -4.64 4.72
C ILE A 179 5.02 -5.76 5.44
N ASN A 180 3.87 -5.45 6.04
CA ASN A 180 3.06 -6.40 6.78
C ASN A 180 1.76 -6.68 6.04
N LEU A 181 1.47 -7.95 5.86
CA LEU A 181 0.14 -8.39 5.47
C LEU A 181 -0.65 -8.72 6.73
N ARG A 182 -1.49 -7.78 7.16
CA ARG A 182 -2.25 -7.90 8.40
C ARG A 182 -3.57 -8.66 8.18
N ALA A 183 -4.04 -9.36 9.21
CA ALA A 183 -5.28 -10.14 9.15
C ALA A 183 -6.55 -9.27 9.03
N ASP A 184 -6.51 -8.04 9.55
CA ASP A 184 -7.58 -7.04 9.47
C ASP A 184 -8.03 -6.79 8.01
N THR A 185 -7.08 -6.77 7.09
CA THR A 185 -7.29 -6.62 5.64
C THR A 185 -8.17 -7.74 5.08
N TYR A 186 -7.90 -8.99 5.45
CA TYR A 186 -8.69 -10.13 5.00
C TYR A 186 -10.07 -10.16 5.65
N ILE A 187 -10.15 -9.82 6.94
CA ILE A 187 -11.41 -9.77 7.69
C ILE A 187 -12.32 -8.67 7.14
N TRP A 188 -11.77 -7.49 6.83
CA TRP A 188 -12.50 -6.41 6.18
C TRP A 188 -13.05 -6.85 4.83
N ALA A 189 -12.20 -7.44 3.97
CA ALA A 189 -12.63 -7.90 2.66
C ALA A 189 -13.77 -8.90 2.79
N TYR A 190 -13.62 -9.91 3.65
CA TYR A 190 -14.65 -10.88 3.95
C TYR A 190 -15.98 -10.22 4.41
N ASN A 191 -15.92 -9.25 5.32
CA ASN A 191 -17.10 -8.53 5.79
C ASN A 191 -17.77 -7.67 4.69
N ASN A 192 -16.98 -7.05 3.81
CA ASN A 192 -17.50 -6.25 2.69
C ASN A 192 -18.24 -7.12 1.66
N TYR A 193 -17.76 -8.36 1.42
CA TYR A 193 -18.35 -9.28 0.44
C TYR A 193 -19.43 -10.22 0.99
N ARG A 194 -19.62 -10.31 2.32
CA ARG A 194 -20.61 -11.20 2.96
C ARG A 194 -22.03 -11.08 2.41
N ASN A 195 -22.44 -9.90 1.95
CA ASN A 195 -23.77 -9.67 1.38
C ASN A 195 -23.84 -9.83 -0.16
N THR A 196 -22.72 -10.16 -0.81
CA THR A 196 -22.60 -10.16 -2.28
C THR A 196 -22.39 -11.56 -2.89
N GLY A 197 -22.35 -12.62 -2.07
CA GLY A 197 -22.28 -14.02 -2.53
C GLY A 197 -20.98 -14.44 -3.26
N ALA A 198 -20.04 -13.52 -3.48
CA ALA A 198 -18.84 -13.75 -4.26
C ALA A 198 -17.64 -14.16 -3.39
N ILE A 199 -17.69 -15.35 -2.79
CA ILE A 199 -16.48 -15.99 -2.27
C ILE A 199 -16.41 -17.39 -2.88
N SER A 200 -15.61 -17.54 -3.95
CA SER A 200 -15.20 -18.85 -4.44
C SER A 200 -13.93 -19.26 -3.69
N THR A 201 -14.00 -20.38 -3.00
CA THR A 201 -12.87 -21.07 -2.37
C THR A 201 -11.84 -21.41 -3.43
N MET A 202 -10.75 -20.64 -3.50
CA MET A 202 -9.61 -20.96 -4.36
C MET A 202 -8.66 -21.89 -3.60
N ASN A 203 -8.91 -23.19 -3.74
CA ASN A 203 -8.10 -24.33 -3.26
C ASN A 203 -8.16 -24.63 -1.75
N VAL A 204 -8.94 -25.66 -1.39
CA VAL A 204 -8.75 -26.44 -0.16
C VAL A 204 -8.05 -27.73 -0.58
N ARG A 205 -6.78 -27.89 -0.19
CA ARG A 205 -6.07 -29.16 -0.32
C ARG A 205 -6.08 -29.85 1.03
N GLU A 206 -7.01 -30.78 1.21
CA GLU A 206 -6.98 -31.67 2.38
C GLU A 206 -5.85 -32.69 2.19
N LEU A 207 -5.01 -32.84 3.22
CA LEU A 207 -4.02 -33.91 3.28
C LEU A 207 -4.75 -35.20 3.71
N PRO A 208 -4.49 -36.35 3.05
CA PRO A 208 -5.17 -37.59 3.40
C PRO A 208 -4.86 -38.00 4.84
N PRO A 209 -5.85 -38.57 5.57
CA PRO A 209 -5.63 -39.12 6.90
C PRO A 209 -4.50 -40.15 6.85
N ARG A 210 -3.46 -39.95 7.68
CA ARG A 210 -2.47 -41.00 7.91
C ARG A 210 -3.07 -41.96 8.93
N TYR A 211 -3.26 -43.22 8.52
CA TYR A 211 -3.45 -44.34 9.43
C TYR A 211 -2.07 -44.90 9.81
#